data_AF-X1A9T2-F1
#
_entry.id   AF-X1A9T2-F1
#
_cell.length_a   1.000
_cell.length_b   1.000
_cell.length_c   1.000
_cell.angle_alpha   90.00
_cell.angle_beta   90.00
_cell.angle_gamma   90.00
#
_symmetry.space_group_name_H-M   'P 1'
#
loop_
_entity.id
_entity.type
_entity.pdbx_description
1 polymer ?
#
loop_
_entity_poly.entity_id
_entity_poly.type
_entity_poly.pdbx_seq_one_letter_code
_entity_poly.pdbx_strand_id
1 'polypeptide(L)'
;DIVDQLNEQELLALYGIVKSLISNGEPFTLVDDAYEEYLVVCENYSVEPHVKMSFRKYIRQLSQLKIIASKTARIEDAQRGRHLQITLLDIPSSKLIELLDDIFGKKFGS
;
A
#
# COMPACT_ATOMS: atom_id res chain seq x y z
N ASP A 1 8.42 -8.83 13.70
CA ASP A 1 8.21 -7.45 13.24
C ASP A 1 6.74 -7.15 12.98
N ILE A 2 6.37 -5.87 12.86
CA ILE A 2 4.97 -5.44 12.66
C ILE A 2 4.33 -6.03 11.38
N VAL A 3 5.17 -6.34 10.39
CA VAL A 3 4.80 -7.01 9.14
C VAL A 3 4.43 -8.48 9.32
N ASP A 4 4.89 -9.15 10.39
CA ASP A 4 4.55 -10.56 10.67
C ASP A 4 3.09 -10.74 11.09
N GLN A 5 2.42 -9.64 11.45
CA GLN A 5 0.99 -9.64 11.80
C GLN A 5 0.08 -9.52 10.57
N LEU A 6 0.65 -9.29 9.38
CA LEU A 6 -0.09 -9.09 8.14
C LEU A 6 -0.36 -10.42 7.44
N ASN A 7 -1.58 -10.61 6.97
CA ASN A 7 -1.84 -11.68 6.01
C ASN A 7 -1.24 -11.35 4.65
N GLU A 8 -1.24 -12.33 3.75
CA GLU A 8 -0.67 -12.19 2.41
C GLU A 8 -1.20 -10.98 1.64
N GLN A 9 -2.53 -10.77 1.66
CA GLN A 9 -3.15 -9.69 0.90
C GLN A 9 -2.91 -8.32 1.54
N GLU A 10 -2.79 -8.26 2.86
CA GLU A 10 -2.37 -7.04 3.56
C GLU A 10 -0.91 -6.68 3.28
N LEU A 11 -0.04 -7.69 3.15
CA LEU A 11 1.37 -7.51 2.81
C LEU A 11 1.52 -7.03 1.36
N LEU A 12 0.79 -7.64 0.42
CA LEU A 12 0.70 -7.19 -0.98
C LEU A 12 0.14 -5.76 -1.07
N ALA A 13 -0.89 -5.45 -0.29
CA ALA A 13 -1.48 -4.12 -0.24
C ALA A 13 -0.49 -3.07 0.29
N LEU A 14 0.25 -3.40 1.35
CA LEU A 14 1.30 -2.54 1.87
C LEU A 14 2.39 -2.30 0.82
N TYR A 15 2.76 -3.35 0.08
CA TYR A 15 3.74 -3.24 -0.99
C TYR A 15 3.25 -2.31 -2.11
N GLY A 16 2.01 -2.47 -2.59
CA GLY A 16 1.41 -1.54 -3.57
C GLY A 16 1.39 -0.08 -3.09
N ILE A 17 1.05 0.17 -1.81
CA ILE A 17 1.10 1.52 -1.22
C ILE A 17 2.52 2.09 -1.26
N VAL A 18 3.54 1.31 -0.88
CA VAL A 18 4.93 1.77 -0.84
C VAL A 18 5.46 2.04 -2.25
N LYS A 19 5.16 1.17 -3.22
CA LYS A 19 5.50 1.40 -4.64
C LYS A 19 4.87 2.69 -5.15
N SER A 20 3.59 2.90 -4.89
CA SER A 20 2.88 4.12 -5.29
C SER A 20 3.51 5.39 -4.71
N LEU A 21 3.89 5.37 -3.42
CA LEU A 21 4.57 6.49 -2.77
C LEU A 21 5.93 6.80 -3.41
N ILE A 22 6.69 5.75 -3.78
CA ILE A 22 8.00 5.91 -4.43
C ILE A 22 7.83 6.45 -5.85
N SER A 23 6.90 5.87 -6.64
CA SER A 23 6.65 6.26 -8.03
C SER A 23 6.21 7.72 -8.16
N ASN A 24 5.36 8.18 -7.25
CA ASN A 24 4.81 9.54 -7.30
C ASN A 24 5.77 10.61 -6.77
N GLY A 25 6.78 10.24 -5.97
CA GLY A 25 7.71 11.18 -5.35
C GLY A 25 7.08 12.12 -4.29
N GLU A 26 5.81 11.89 -3.96
CA GLU A 26 5.01 12.69 -3.04
C GLU A 26 4.98 12.05 -1.64
N PRO A 27 4.74 12.85 -0.58
CA PRO A 27 4.68 12.32 0.79
C PRO A 27 3.40 11.50 1.06
N PHE A 28 2.47 11.46 0.10
CA PHE A 28 1.23 10.70 0.18
C PHE A 28 0.90 10.06 -1.17
N THR A 29 0.07 9.02 -1.14
CA THR A 29 -0.57 8.44 -2.32
C THR A 29 -2.09 8.42 -2.15
N LEU A 30 -2.84 8.36 -3.25
CA LEU A 30 -4.28 8.16 -3.21
C LEU A 30 -4.62 6.67 -3.13
N VAL A 31 -5.78 6.33 -2.56
CA VAL A 31 -6.29 4.94 -2.55
C VAL A 31 -6.35 4.33 -3.94
N ASP A 32 -6.63 5.15 -4.95
CA ASP A 32 -6.84 4.68 -6.31
C ASP A 32 -5.51 4.31 -6.94
N ASP A 33 -4.51 5.20 -6.86
CA ASP A 33 -3.14 4.95 -7.32
C ASP A 33 -2.50 3.77 -6.57
N ALA A 34 -2.66 3.71 -5.24
CA ALA A 34 -2.15 2.60 -4.44
C ALA A 34 -2.84 1.27 -4.77
N TYR A 35 -4.11 1.29 -5.18
CA TYR A 35 -4.82 0.09 -5.60
C TYR A 35 -4.31 -0.40 -6.95
N GLU A 36 -4.04 0.50 -7.90
CA GLU A 36 -3.44 0.14 -9.19
C GLU A 36 -2.08 -0.54 -9.02
N GLU A 37 -1.22 0.02 -8.17
CA GLU A 37 0.07 -0.60 -7.83
C GLU A 37 -0.08 -1.95 -7.11
N TYR A 38 -1.08 -2.09 -6.25
CA TYR A 38 -1.40 -3.38 -5.63
C TYR A 38 -1.79 -4.45 -6.68
N LEU A 39 -2.55 -4.09 -7.71
CA LEU A 39 -2.88 -5.02 -8.81
C LEU A 39 -1.61 -5.49 -9.54
N VAL A 40 -0.70 -4.56 -9.84
CA VAL A 40 0.59 -4.86 -10.48
C VAL A 40 1.45 -5.77 -9.60
N VAL A 41 1.52 -5.51 -8.29
CA VAL A 41 2.26 -6.36 -7.35
C VAL A 41 1.65 -7.77 -7.30
N CYS A 42 0.32 -7.89 -7.21
CA CYS A 42 -0.38 -9.17 -7.27
C CYS A 42 -0.04 -9.95 -8.55
N GLU A 43 -0.09 -9.29 -9.71
CA GLU A 43 0.26 -9.88 -11.01
C GLU A 43 1.72 -10.39 -11.03
N ASN A 44 2.67 -9.57 -10.57
CA ASN A 44 4.09 -9.91 -10.53
C ASN A 44 4.38 -11.19 -9.71
N TYR A 45 3.62 -11.43 -8.66
CA TYR A 45 3.75 -12.62 -7.80
C TYR A 45 2.73 -13.71 -8.12
N SER A 46 1.98 -13.60 -9.22
CA SER A 46 0.95 -14.56 -9.64
C SER A 46 -0.11 -14.83 -8.55
N VAL A 47 -0.47 -13.81 -7.79
CA VAL A 47 -1.52 -13.85 -6.76
C VAL A 47 -2.77 -13.15 -7.29
N GLU A 48 -3.94 -13.77 -7.15
CA GLU A 48 -5.20 -13.14 -7.55
C GLU A 48 -5.48 -11.90 -6.69
N PRO A 49 -5.64 -10.71 -7.29
CA PRO A 49 -5.92 -9.50 -6.54
C PRO A 49 -7.35 -9.51 -6.01
N HIS A 50 -7.54 -8.95 -4.82
CA HIS A 50 -8.85 -8.70 -4.29
C HIS A 50 -9.41 -7.35 -4.76
N VAL A 51 -10.73 -7.28 -4.92
CA VAL A 51 -11.42 -6.06 -5.33
C VAL A 51 -11.13 -4.86 -4.42
N LYS A 52 -11.24 -3.65 -4.97
CA LYS A 52 -10.98 -2.36 -4.29
C LYS A 52 -11.66 -2.21 -2.92
N MET A 53 -12.84 -2.81 -2.73
CA MET A 53 -13.53 -2.79 -1.44
C MET A 53 -12.76 -3.58 -0.37
N SER A 54 -12.17 -4.72 -0.71
CA SER A 54 -11.30 -5.50 0.16
C SER A 54 -9.99 -4.77 0.41
N PHE A 55 -9.41 -4.16 -0.62
CA PHE A 55 -8.21 -3.31 -0.47
C PHE A 55 -8.41 -2.18 0.55
N ARG A 56 -9.58 -1.52 0.55
CA ARG A 56 -9.93 -0.53 1.58
C ARG A 56 -10.01 -1.11 3.00
N LYS A 57 -10.34 -2.40 3.16
CA LYS A 57 -10.27 -3.08 4.46
C LYS A 57 -8.81 -3.25 4.90
N TYR A 58 -7.90 -3.59 3.98
CA TYR A 58 -6.47 -3.69 4.28
C TYR A 58 -5.88 -2.34 4.69
N ILE A 59 -6.22 -1.25 3.99
CA ILE A 59 -5.82 0.10 4.42
C ILE A 59 -6.28 0.38 5.86
N ARG A 60 -7.53 0.02 6.21
CA ARG A 60 -8.03 0.19 7.58
C ARG A 60 -7.21 -0.64 8.58
N GLN A 61 -6.89 -1.88 8.25
CA GLN A 61 -6.08 -2.75 9.11
C GLN A 61 -4.67 -2.20 9.30
N LEU A 62 -3.99 -1.83 8.21
CA LEU A 62 -2.66 -1.22 8.24
C LEU A 62 -2.65 0.07 9.07
N SER A 63 -3.75 0.84 9.02
CA SER A 63 -3.90 2.06 9.84
C SER A 63 -4.12 1.75 11.33
N GLN A 64 -4.88 0.70 11.65
CA GLN A 64 -5.04 0.23 13.04
C GLN A 64 -3.72 -0.25 13.64
N LEU A 65 -2.88 -0.89 12.83
CA LEU A 65 -1.53 -1.29 13.19
C LEU A 65 -0.54 -0.11 13.22
N LYS A 66 -0.98 1.11 12.90
CA LYS A 66 -0.13 2.32 12.84
C LYS A 66 1.05 2.21 11.86
N ILE A 67 0.93 1.36 10.84
CA ILE A 67 1.91 1.30 9.74
C ILE A 67 1.70 2.51 8.82
N ILE A 68 0.44 2.86 8.59
CA ILE A 68 0.03 3.98 7.75
C ILE A 68 -0.92 4.92 8.49
N ALA A 69 -0.98 6.16 8.04
CA ALA A 69 -2.09 7.05 8.30
C ALA A 69 -2.92 7.21 7.03
N SER A 70 -4.23 7.40 7.20
CA SER A 70 -5.11 7.77 6.10
C SER A 70 -5.96 8.98 6.49
N LYS A 71 -6.08 9.94 5.57
CA LYS A 71 -6.90 11.15 5.79
C LYS A 71 -7.68 11.49 4.54
N THR A 72 -8.90 11.97 4.74
CA THR A 72 -9.72 12.46 3.61
C THR A 72 -9.35 13.90 3.31
N ALA A 73 -8.88 14.17 2.11
CA ALA A 73 -8.52 15.51 1.64
C ALA A 73 -9.41 15.94 0.47
N ARG A 74 -9.63 17.25 0.34
CA ARG A 74 -10.08 17.86 -0.91
C ARG A 74 -8.83 18.21 -1.70
N ILE A 75 -8.79 17.81 -2.96
CA ILE A 75 -7.71 18.16 -3.88
C ILE A 75 -8.30 19.19 -4.82
N GLU A 76 -7.73 20.40 -4.82
CA GLU A 76 -8.30 21.56 -5.53
C GLU A 76 -8.28 21.38 -7.05
N ASP A 77 -7.29 20.66 -7.59
CA ASP A 77 -7.12 20.41 -9.03
C ASP A 77 -7.87 19.17 -9.55
N ALA A 78 -8.42 18.33 -8.65
CA ALA A 78 -9.24 17.19 -9.05
C ALA A 78 -10.70 17.63 -9.20
N GLN A 79 -11.24 17.60 -10.42
CA GLN A 79 -12.65 17.88 -10.69
C GLN A 79 -13.55 16.93 -9.89
N ARG A 80 -14.03 17.40 -8.73
CA ARG A 80 -14.95 16.74 -7.78
C ARG A 80 -14.42 15.47 -7.09
N GLY A 81 -14.08 15.61 -5.81
CA GLY A 81 -14.02 14.46 -4.92
C GLY A 81 -13.41 14.76 -3.56
N ARG A 82 -13.84 14.01 -2.54
CA ARG A 82 -13.05 13.79 -1.34
C ARG A 82 -12.18 12.55 -1.62
N HIS A 83 -10.87 12.71 -1.60
CA HIS A 83 -9.93 11.62 -1.84
C HIS A 83 -9.32 11.15 -0.52
N LEU A 84 -9.11 9.85 -0.38
CA LEU A 84 -8.41 9.29 0.77
C LEU A 84 -6.92 9.24 0.44
N GLN A 85 -6.15 10.06 1.13
CA GLN A 85 -4.69 10.08 1.08
C GLN A 85 -4.14 9.08 2.09
N ILE A 86 -3.05 8.42 1.73
CA ILE A 86 -2.33 7.44 2.54
C ILE A 86 -0.88 7.91 2.69
N THR A 87 -0.35 7.83 3.90
CA THR A 87 1.05 8.16 4.23
C THR A 87 1.65 7.07 5.13
N LEU A 88 2.95 6.83 5.05
CA LEU A 88 3.66 6.01 6.03
C LEU A 88 3.87 6.79 7.33
N LEU A 89 3.83 6.11 8.47
CA LEU A 89 4.03 6.74 9.78
C LEU A 89 5.48 6.67 10.25
N ASP A 90 5.99 5.45 10.46
CA ASP A 90 7.24 5.25 11.21
C ASP A 90 8.44 4.86 10.33
N ILE A 91 8.18 4.28 9.15
CA ILE A 91 9.22 3.73 8.28
C ILE A 91 9.23 4.48 6.95
N PRO A 92 10.37 5.07 6.52
CA PRO A 92 10.49 5.65 5.18
C PRO A 92 10.19 4.64 4.09
N SER A 93 9.58 5.09 2.99
CA SER A 93 9.21 4.22 1.86
C SER A 93 10.42 3.45 1.30
N SER A 94 11.58 4.09 1.22
CA SER A 94 12.85 3.47 0.77
C SER A 94 13.39 2.37 1.70
N LYS A 95 13.04 2.39 2.99
CA LYS A 95 13.44 1.33 3.93
C LYS A 95 12.42 0.21 3.98
N LEU A 96 11.14 0.58 3.91
CA LEU A 96 10.06 -0.40 3.91
C LEU A 96 10.06 -1.24 2.62
N ILE A 97 10.42 -0.64 1.48
CA ILE A 97 10.53 -1.37 0.21
C ILE A 97 11.61 -2.46 0.26
N GLU A 98 12.79 -2.15 0.82
CA GLU A 98 13.88 -3.12 1.00
C GLU A 98 13.42 -4.30 1.86
N LEU A 99 12.73 -4.02 2.98
CA LEU A 99 12.19 -5.05 3.86
C LEU A 99 11.15 -5.93 3.14
N LEU A 100 10.26 -5.33 2.36
CA LEU A 100 9.25 -6.07 1.61
C LEU A 100 9.89 -6.91 0.51
N ASP A 101 10.85 -6.37 -0.25
CA ASP A 101 11.60 -7.13 -1.26
C ASP A 101 12.24 -8.39 -0.67
N ASP A 102 12.86 -8.28 0.51
CA ASP A 102 13.45 -9.42 1.21
C ASP A 102 12.39 -10.46 1.63
N ILE A 103 11.24 -10.02 2.14
CA ILE A 103 10.15 -10.91 2.55
C ILE A 103 9.55 -11.63 1.35
N PHE A 104 9.26 -10.89 0.27
CA PHE A 104 8.69 -11.44 -0.95
C PHE A 104 9.68 -12.35 -1.69
N GLY A 105 10.97 -11.99 -1.70
CA GLY A 105 12.03 -12.83 -2.26
C GLY A 105 12.11 -14.18 -1.55
N LYS A 106 11.95 -14.23 -0.22
CA LYS A 106 11.90 -15.50 0.53
C LYS A 106 10.60 -16.28 0.33
N LYS A 107 9.48 -15.57 0.16
CA LYS A 107 8.15 -16.17 0.10
C LYS A 107 7.78 -16.69 -1.29
N PHE A 108 8.20 -15.99 -2.33
CA PHE A 108 7.85 -16.27 -3.72
C PHE A 108 9.08 -16.59 -4.59
N GLY A 109 10.30 -16.37 -4.09
CA GLY A 109 11.51 -16.86 -4.74
C GLY A 109 11.57 -18.38 -4.66
N SER A 110 11.60 -19.02 -5.83
CA SER A 110 11.95 -20.44 -5.98
C SER A 110 13.45 -20.65 -5.79
#